data_AF-A0A7X2PGZ8-F1
#
_entry.id   AF-A0A7X2PGZ8-F1
#
_cell.length_a   1.000
_cell.length_b   1.000
_cell.length_c   1.000
_cell.angle_alpha   90.00
_cell.angle_beta   90.00
_cell.angle_gamma   90.00
#
_symmetry.space_group_name_H-M   'P 1'
#
loop_
_entity.id
_entity.type
_entity.pdbx_description
1 polymer ?
#
loop_
_entity_poly.entity_id
_entity_poly.type
_entity_poly.pdbx_seq_one_letter_code
_entity_poly.pdbx_strand_id
1 'polypeptide(L)'
;MRSRREVLKLAAGAAGVRPAGFFTREEFRMLDELTEAMIPTDDHSPGARAAGVAAYIAGALDESNDAGLKRRWKAGLKRLSKTGLHGQENHPFFKELKERTVFAYYTSKIGIHREMEYKGNVMRKDW
;
A
#
# COMPACT_ATOMS: atom_id res chain seq x y z
N MET A 1 2.21 35.90 -12.80
CA MET A 1 0.95 35.24 -12.37
C MET A 1 1.04 33.76 -12.75
N ARG A 2 1.11 32.84 -11.78
CA ARG A 2 1.23 31.40 -12.08
C ARG A 2 -0.12 30.84 -12.52
N SER A 3 -0.11 30.09 -13.63
CA SER A 3 -1.30 29.53 -14.27
C SER A 3 -2.02 28.55 -13.33
N ARG A 4 -3.35 28.56 -13.33
CA ARG A 4 -4.21 27.62 -12.58
C ARG A 4 -3.89 26.15 -12.92
N ARG A 5 -3.23 25.89 -14.05
CA ARG A 5 -2.68 24.58 -14.45
C ARG A 5 -1.37 24.18 -13.75
N GLU A 6 -0.55 25.12 -13.29
CA GLU A 6 0.61 24.82 -12.44
C GLU A 6 0.20 24.57 -10.98
N VAL A 7 -0.84 25.25 -10.50
CA VAL A 7 -1.39 25.04 -9.15
C VAL A 7 -1.96 23.62 -9.01
N LEU A 8 -2.45 23.02 -10.11
CA LEU A 8 -2.92 21.63 -10.15
C LEU A 8 -1.81 20.59 -10.32
N LYS A 9 -0.53 20.98 -10.47
CA LYS A 9 0.61 20.06 -10.54
C LYS A 9 1.39 19.92 -9.22
N LEU A 10 0.88 20.48 -8.12
CA LEU A 10 1.57 20.51 -6.82
C LEU A 10 0.82 19.82 -5.66
N ALA A 11 -0.19 19.00 -5.95
CA ALA A 11 -0.87 18.24 -4.90
C ALA A 11 -1.52 16.93 -5.43
N ALA A 12 -0.70 15.96 -5.83
CA ALA A 12 -1.07 14.56 -5.59
C ALA A 12 -0.42 14.19 -4.25
N GLY A 13 -1.05 14.69 -3.18
CA GLY A 13 -0.44 14.75 -1.85
C GLY A 13 -0.20 13.38 -1.26
N ALA A 14 1.07 13.06 -1.04
CA ALA A 14 1.54 12.32 0.14
C ALA A 14 1.37 13.21 1.41
N ALA A 15 0.20 13.81 1.58
CA ALA A 15 -0.11 14.76 2.63
C ALA A 15 -1.21 14.17 3.52
N GLY A 16 -0.78 13.54 4.61
CA GLY A 16 -1.65 13.15 5.72
C GLY A 16 -2.65 12.05 5.38
N VAL A 17 -2.16 10.86 5.04
CA VAL A 17 -3.00 9.66 5.16
C VAL A 17 -3.34 9.52 6.65
N ARG A 18 -4.57 9.90 7.01
CA ARG A 18 -5.09 9.63 8.34
C ARG A 18 -5.27 8.12 8.46
N PRO A 19 -5.00 7.53 9.65
CA PRO A 19 -5.47 6.19 9.90
C PRO A 19 -6.99 6.20 9.68
N ALA A 20 -7.47 5.34 8.79
CA ALA A 20 -8.89 5.02 8.76
C ALA A 20 -9.29 4.58 10.17
N GLY A 21 -10.48 4.96 10.65
CA GLY A 21 -10.82 4.96 12.08
C GLY A 21 -10.63 3.62 12.80
N PHE A 22 -10.59 2.53 12.04
CA PHE A 22 -10.28 1.18 12.46
C PHE A 22 -8.91 0.97 13.15
N PHE A 23 -7.82 1.57 12.65
CA PHE A 23 -6.47 1.36 13.21
C PHE A 23 -6.04 2.49 14.15
N THR A 24 -5.30 2.16 15.22
CA THR A 24 -4.55 3.19 15.95
C THR A 24 -3.40 3.73 15.11
N ARG A 25 -2.78 4.83 15.55
CA ARG A 25 -1.61 5.39 14.87
C ARG A 25 -0.44 4.41 14.84
N GLU A 26 -0.23 3.67 15.92
CA GLU A 26 0.84 2.68 16.06
C GLU A 26 0.57 1.45 15.19
N GLU A 27 -0.68 0.99 15.14
CA GLU A 27 -1.10 -0.09 14.24
C GLU A 27 -0.89 0.33 12.77
N PHE A 28 -1.35 1.52 12.38
CA PHE A 28 -1.13 2.02 11.03
C PHE A 28 0.37 2.13 10.68
N ARG A 29 1.18 2.65 11.60
CA ARG A 29 2.64 2.73 11.43
C ARG A 29 3.27 1.36 11.22
N MET A 30 2.87 0.35 12.00
CA MET A 30 3.35 -1.02 11.83
C MET A 30 2.94 -1.55 10.45
N LEU A 31 1.70 -1.34 10.01
CA LEU A 31 1.27 -1.74 8.67
C LEU A 31 2.15 -1.10 7.58
N ASP A 32 2.42 0.20 7.69
CA ASP A 32 3.24 0.98 6.76
C ASP A 32 4.73 0.57 6.75
N GLU A 33 5.28 0.19 7.90
CA GLU A 33 6.64 -0.38 7.98
C GLU A 33 6.70 -1.78 7.36
N LEU A 34 5.71 -2.65 7.61
CA LEU A 34 5.69 -4.00 7.08
C LEU A 34 5.48 -4.04 5.56
N THR A 35 4.61 -3.18 5.01
CA THR A 35 4.39 -3.13 3.55
C THR A 35 5.58 -2.52 2.82
N GLU A 36 6.24 -1.50 3.38
CA GLU A 36 7.51 -0.97 2.85
C GLU A 36 8.62 -2.01 2.88
N ALA A 37 8.69 -2.84 3.92
CA ALA A 37 9.66 -3.94 3.95
C ALA A 37 9.40 -5.01 2.86
N MET A 38 8.15 -5.14 2.38
CA MET A 38 7.80 -6.08 1.30
C MET A 38 8.11 -5.53 -0.10
N ILE A 39 7.90 -4.23 -0.33
CA ILE A 39 8.23 -3.53 -1.58
C ILE A 39 8.98 -2.25 -1.18
N PRO A 40 10.30 -2.34 -0.98
CA PRO A 40 11.11 -1.21 -0.54
C PRO A 40 11.36 -0.23 -1.68
N THR A 41 11.74 0.99 -1.30
CA THR A 41 12.35 1.92 -2.25
C THR A 41 13.68 1.38 -2.79
N ASP A 42 13.85 1.41 -4.12
CA ASP A 42 15.10 1.15 -4.83
C ASP A 42 15.25 2.09 -6.04
N ASP A 43 16.24 1.83 -6.91
CA ASP A 43 16.51 2.69 -8.08
C ASP A 43 15.35 2.73 -9.10
N HIS A 44 14.52 1.70 -9.12
CA HIS A 44 13.41 1.55 -10.05
C HIS A 44 12.06 1.94 -9.42
N SER A 45 11.89 1.58 -8.14
CA SER A 45 10.64 1.65 -7.41
C SER A 45 10.70 2.67 -6.27
N PRO A 46 9.72 3.58 -6.15
CA PRO A 46 9.56 4.45 -4.98
C PRO A 46 9.09 3.74 -3.71
N GLY A 47 8.80 2.44 -3.75
CA GLY A 47 8.35 1.66 -2.60
C GLY A 47 6.87 1.79 -2.24
N ALA A 48 6.40 0.86 -1.41
CA ALA A 48 5.00 0.72 -0.98
C ALA A 48 4.45 1.96 -0.26
N ARG A 49 5.29 2.61 0.55
CA ARG A 49 4.96 3.81 1.32
C ARG A 49 4.68 4.97 0.39
N ALA A 50 5.53 5.22 -0.60
CA ALA A 50 5.29 6.27 -1.59
C ALA A 50 4.04 5.99 -2.42
N ALA A 51 3.73 4.71 -2.67
CA ALA A 51 2.52 4.28 -3.36
C ALA A 51 1.25 4.33 -2.50
N GLY A 52 1.35 4.64 -1.21
CA GLY A 52 0.20 4.73 -0.31
C GLY A 52 -0.45 3.39 0.01
N VAL A 53 0.31 2.28 -0.03
CA VAL A 53 -0.22 0.92 0.15
C VAL A 53 -0.90 0.75 1.51
N ALA A 54 -0.28 1.21 2.60
CA ALA A 54 -0.87 1.08 3.93
C ALA A 54 -2.18 1.87 4.07
N ALA A 55 -2.25 3.04 3.42
CA ALA A 55 -3.47 3.85 3.34
C ALA A 55 -4.63 3.07 2.72
N TYR A 56 -4.35 2.45 1.57
CA TYR A 56 -5.32 1.68 0.81
C TYR A 56 -5.85 0.51 1.64
N ILE A 57 -4.94 -0.29 2.23
CA ILE A 57 -5.32 -1.45 3.05
C ILE A 57 -6.14 -1.01 4.27
N ALA A 58 -5.72 0.06 4.96
CA ALA A 58 -6.43 0.58 6.12
C ALA A 58 -7.85 1.05 5.77
N GLY A 59 -8.01 1.79 4.66
CA GLY A 59 -9.32 2.23 4.19
C GLY A 59 -10.25 1.07 3.84
N ALA A 60 -9.76 0.09 3.07
CA ALA A 60 -10.53 -1.09 2.71
C ALA A 60 -10.97 -1.92 3.93
N LEU A 61 -10.14 -1.98 4.98
CA LEU A 61 -10.50 -2.65 6.23
C LEU A 61 -11.50 -1.84 7.05
N ASP A 62 -11.38 -0.52 7.09
CA ASP A 62 -12.30 0.36 7.82
C ASP A 62 -13.72 0.30 7.23
N GLU A 63 -13.83 0.33 5.90
CA GLU A 63 -15.09 0.21 5.15
C GLU A 63 -15.76 -1.17 5.28
N SER A 64 -15.00 -2.21 5.64
CA SER A 64 -15.55 -3.56 5.76
C SER A 64 -16.49 -3.71 6.95
N ASN A 65 -17.67 -4.29 6.72
CA ASN A 65 -18.60 -4.69 7.78
C ASN A 65 -18.25 -6.06 8.39
N ASP A 66 -17.21 -6.75 7.90
CA ASP A 66 -16.79 -8.04 8.44
C ASP A 66 -15.98 -7.86 9.73
N ALA A 67 -16.65 -8.05 10.86
CA ALA A 67 -16.02 -8.01 12.17
C ALA A 67 -14.96 -9.12 12.37
N GLY A 68 -15.13 -10.28 11.72
CA GLY A 68 -14.17 -11.39 11.76
C GLY A 68 -12.86 -11.05 11.05
N LEU A 69 -12.96 -10.43 9.88
CA LEU A 69 -11.82 -9.88 9.14
C LEU A 69 -11.08 -8.84 10.00
N LYS A 70 -11.80 -7.83 10.51
CA LYS A 70 -11.23 -6.79 11.37
C LYS A 70 -10.47 -7.38 12.57
N ARG A 71 -11.05 -8.34 13.29
CA ARG A 71 -10.38 -9.00 14.41
C ARG A 71 -9.11 -9.76 13.98
N ARG A 72 -9.17 -10.55 12.91
CA ARG A 72 -7.99 -11.28 12.39
C ARG A 72 -6.88 -10.32 11.99
N TRP A 73 -7.21 -9.17 11.42
CA TRP A 73 -6.22 -8.17 11.02
C TRP A 73 -5.50 -7.54 12.20
N LYS A 74 -6.23 -7.14 13.26
CA LYS A 74 -5.58 -6.64 14.48
C LYS A 74 -4.71 -7.72 15.15
N ALA A 75 -5.20 -8.95 15.23
CA ALA A 75 -4.45 -10.05 15.81
C ALA A 75 -3.18 -10.37 15.01
N GLY A 76 -3.28 -10.44 13.68
CA GLY A 76 -2.16 -10.68 12.80
C GLY A 76 -1.10 -9.59 12.86
N LEU A 77 -1.53 -8.32 12.85
CA LEU A 77 -0.61 -7.19 12.95
C LEU A 77 0.13 -7.16 14.29
N LYS A 78 -0.58 -7.41 15.40
CA LYS A 78 0.02 -7.57 16.74
C LYS A 78 0.99 -8.74 16.83
N ARG A 79 0.80 -9.78 16.00
CA ARG A 79 1.72 -10.91 15.93
C ARG A 79 3.00 -10.52 15.18
N LEU A 80 2.87 -9.91 14.00
CA LEU A 80 4.01 -9.48 13.20
C LEU A 80 4.81 -8.38 13.88
N SER A 81 4.18 -7.51 14.68
CA SER A 81 4.92 -6.51 15.47
C SER A 81 5.89 -7.11 16.48
N LYS A 82 5.67 -8.37 16.90
CA LYS A 82 6.55 -9.10 17.83
C LYS A 82 7.56 -10.00 17.11
N THR A 83 7.22 -10.47 15.92
CA THR A 83 7.95 -11.55 15.24
C THR A 83 8.69 -11.08 13.98
N GLY A 84 8.38 -9.89 13.48
CA GLY A 84 8.80 -9.46 12.15
C GLY A 84 8.18 -10.33 11.05
N LEU A 85 8.69 -10.18 9.82
CA LEU A 85 8.25 -10.96 8.67
C LEU A 85 8.95 -12.32 8.55
N HIS A 86 10.14 -12.44 9.13
CA HIS A 86 10.99 -13.63 8.98
C HIS A 86 10.34 -14.87 9.61
N GLY A 87 10.28 -15.96 8.85
CA GLY A 87 9.68 -17.22 9.33
C GLY A 87 8.15 -17.19 9.37
N GLN A 88 7.51 -16.23 8.71
CA GLN A 88 6.05 -16.09 8.63
C GLN A 88 5.47 -16.48 7.27
N GLU A 89 6.29 -16.98 6.35
CA GLU A 89 5.96 -17.19 4.93
C GLU A 89 4.74 -18.11 4.74
N ASN A 90 4.57 -19.08 5.63
CA ASN A 90 3.45 -20.02 5.62
C ASN A 90 2.26 -19.60 6.48
N HIS A 91 2.37 -18.52 7.26
CA HIS A 91 1.29 -18.06 8.12
C HIS A 91 0.18 -17.40 7.29
N PRO A 92 -1.11 -17.79 7.47
CA PRO A 92 -2.21 -17.28 6.63
C PRO A 92 -2.31 -15.75 6.61
N PHE A 93 -2.09 -15.09 7.75
CA PHE A 93 -2.09 -13.63 7.82
C PHE A 93 -0.98 -12.98 6.98
N PHE A 94 0.23 -13.56 6.96
CA PHE A 94 1.33 -13.01 6.16
C PHE A 94 1.04 -13.14 4.67
N LYS A 95 0.45 -14.26 4.25
CA LYS A 95 -0.01 -14.44 2.86
C LYS A 95 -1.02 -13.37 2.47
N GLU A 96 -2.05 -13.16 3.30
CA GLU A 96 -3.06 -12.12 3.05
C GLU A 96 -2.44 -10.71 3.00
N LEU A 97 -1.54 -10.39 3.94
CA LEU A 97 -0.83 -9.10 3.96
C LEU A 97 -0.02 -8.89 2.67
N LYS A 98 0.71 -9.92 2.23
CA LYS A 98 1.51 -9.87 1.01
C LYS A 98 0.63 -9.68 -0.23
N GLU A 99 -0.44 -10.46 -0.35
CA GLU A 99 -1.39 -10.36 -1.47
C GLU A 99 -1.99 -8.96 -1.57
N ARG A 100 -2.46 -8.40 -0.45
CA ARG A 100 -3.02 -7.04 -0.44
C ARG A 100 -1.96 -5.97 -0.71
N THR A 101 -0.72 -6.16 -0.26
CA THR A 101 0.39 -5.25 -0.54
C THR A 101 0.68 -5.19 -2.03
N VAL A 102 0.86 -6.34 -2.67
CA VAL A 102 1.10 -6.45 -4.12
C VAL A 102 -0.08 -5.86 -4.90
N PHE A 103 -1.31 -6.20 -4.53
CA PHE A 103 -2.51 -5.68 -5.19
C PHE A 103 -2.59 -4.16 -5.10
N ALA A 104 -2.48 -3.59 -3.89
CA ALA A 104 -2.52 -2.14 -3.70
C ALA A 104 -1.38 -1.43 -4.44
N TYR A 105 -0.19 -2.01 -4.44
CA TYR A 105 0.97 -1.42 -5.09
C TYR A 105 0.83 -1.38 -6.61
N TYR A 106 0.55 -2.52 -7.26
CA TYR A 106 0.49 -2.59 -8.72
C TYR A 106 -0.81 -2.03 -9.32
N THR A 107 -1.82 -1.73 -8.50
CA THR A 107 -2.99 -0.92 -8.92
C THR A 107 -2.77 0.57 -8.71
N SER A 108 -1.75 0.98 -7.96
CA SER A 108 -1.39 2.39 -7.78
C SER A 108 -0.78 2.97 -9.07
N LYS A 109 -0.82 4.30 -9.20
CA LYS A 109 -0.14 5.01 -10.29
C LYS A 109 1.38 4.75 -10.31
N ILE A 110 1.99 4.56 -9.15
CA ILE A 110 3.42 4.26 -9.03
C ILE A 110 3.70 2.87 -9.61
N GLY A 111 3.02 1.84 -9.12
CA GLY A 111 3.25 0.47 -9.59
C GLY A 111 2.93 0.29 -11.08
N ILE A 112 1.77 0.75 -11.55
CA ILE A 112 1.34 0.48 -12.94
C ILE A 112 2.06 1.33 -13.99
N HIS A 113 2.26 2.64 -13.75
CA HIS A 113 2.78 3.53 -14.79
C HIS A 113 4.24 3.90 -14.62
N ARG A 114 4.76 3.93 -13.39
CA ARG A 114 6.17 4.27 -13.16
C ARG A 114 7.03 3.02 -13.13
N GLU A 115 6.63 1.99 -12.39
CA GLU A 115 7.44 0.77 -12.27
C GLU A 115 7.20 -0.19 -13.44
N MET A 116 5.96 -0.52 -13.76
CA MET A 116 5.67 -1.43 -14.88
C MET A 116 5.72 -0.75 -16.26
N GLU A 117 5.82 0.58 -16.30
CA GLU A 117 5.74 1.38 -17.53
C GLU A 117 4.55 0.99 -18.44
N TYR A 118 3.44 0.57 -17.85
CA TYR A 118 2.31 0.09 -18.62
C TYR A 118 1.70 1.22 -19.45
N LYS A 119 1.65 1.01 -20.77
CA LYS A 119 1.25 2.00 -21.79
C LYS A 119 -0.24 1.90 -22.18
N GLY A 120 -1.03 1.05 -21.51
CA GLY A 120 -2.40 0.74 -21.91
C GLY A 120 -2.49 -0.33 -23.00
N ASN A 121 -3.71 -0.64 -23.46
CA ASN A 121 -3.99 -1.56 -24.58
C ASN A 121 -3.66 -0.91 -25.93
N VAL A 122 -2.47 -0.36 -26.08
CA VAL A 122 -1.98 0.22 -27.33
C VAL A 122 -1.36 -0.88 -28.19
N MET A 123 -1.71 -0.91 -29.48
CA MET A 123 -1.06 -1.79 -30.45
C MET A 123 0.41 -1.39 -30.56
N ARG A 124 1.32 -2.31 -30.22
CA ARG A 124 2.74 -2.11 -30.46
C ARG A 124 2.98 -2.35 -31.94
N LYS A 125 3.54 -1.34 -32.62
CA LYS A 125 3.82 -1.38 -34.07
C LYS A 125 5.07 -2.19 -34.43
N ASP A 126 5.71 -2.79 -33.42
CA ASP A 126 6.98 -3.48 -33.56
C ASP A 126 6.75 -4.96 -33.23
N TRP A 127 6.38 -5.72 -34.28
CA TRP A 127 6.47 -7.16 -34.39
C TRP A 127 7.10 -7.48 -35.75
#